data_AF-A0A932SMD4-F1
#
_entry.id   AF-A0A932SMD4-F1
#
_cell.length_a   1.000
_cell.length_b   1.000
_cell.length_c   1.000
_cell.angle_alpha   90.00
_cell.angle_beta   90.00
_cell.angle_gamma   90.00
#
_symmetry.space_group_name_H-M   'P 1'
#
loop_
_entity.id
_entity.type
_entity.pdbx_description
1 polymer ?
#
loop_
_entity_poly.entity_id
_entity_poly.type
_entity_poly.pdbx_seq_one_letter_code
_entity_poly.pdbx_strand_id
1 'polypeptide(L)'
;MFQFFQFWASSNFNNPEALRGVHFYDVHLGYYVASWPTPSMPHPGVFEDSFPWIVDALMPHFGTVTLFVKGIDSEWFDESNFLRSVLVPRRLNYILLAPRGSSSDSGSGLDLGNLVFEWPANEMDYVVREFFRGPSVVLEGYISEARSLGRIADVYYQATTPEEKIVALLHDINVGFQVWPDGNGLFLASISLDSTRLRQRLVDPELERLIAAAASGATDVKPEGP
;
A
#
# COMPACT_ATOMS: atom_id res chain seq x y z
N MET A 1 -4.19 -3.65 17.74
CA MET A 1 -4.40 -3.77 16.28
C MET A 1 -3.03 -3.67 15.63
N PHE A 2 -2.68 -4.49 14.63
CA PHE A 2 -1.34 -4.47 14.02
C PHE A 2 -1.43 -4.48 12.49
N GLN A 3 -0.85 -3.45 11.86
CA GLN A 3 -0.48 -3.35 10.44
C GLN A 3 1.03 -3.07 10.40
N PHE A 4 1.76 -3.54 9.39
CA PHE A 4 3.22 -3.34 9.35
C PHE A 4 3.56 -1.86 9.25
N PHE A 5 2.70 -1.11 8.55
CA PHE A 5 2.78 0.34 8.39
C PHE A 5 1.66 1.05 9.17
N GLN A 6 1.30 0.61 10.38
CA GLN A 6 0.28 1.33 11.19
C GLN A 6 0.77 2.67 11.80
N PHE A 7 2.08 2.91 11.82
CA PHE A 7 2.74 4.01 12.55
C PHE A 7 2.57 5.42 11.94
N TRP A 8 1.76 5.53 10.89
CA TRP A 8 1.70 6.69 10.00
C TRP A 8 0.78 7.80 10.51
N ALA A 9 -0.20 7.44 11.33
CA ALA A 9 -1.07 8.39 12.02
C ALA A 9 -0.41 9.05 13.26
N SER A 10 0.74 8.54 13.72
CA SER A 10 1.39 9.03 14.93
C SER A 10 2.91 8.87 14.82
N SER A 11 3.62 9.94 14.51
CA SER A 11 5.08 10.04 14.39
C SER A 11 5.88 9.72 15.67
N ASN A 12 5.29 8.98 16.62
CA ASN A 12 5.87 8.59 17.89
C ASN A 12 6.36 7.13 17.79
N PHE A 13 7.52 6.94 17.15
CA PHE A 13 8.22 5.67 17.23
C PHE A 13 8.68 5.43 18.67
N ASN A 14 8.45 4.22 19.19
CA ASN A 14 8.93 3.82 20.50
C ASN A 14 10.45 3.61 20.49
N ASN A 15 11.01 3.21 19.34
CA ASN A 15 12.45 3.03 19.16
C ASN A 15 12.91 3.56 17.77
N PRO A 16 13.10 4.87 17.62
CA PRO A 16 13.56 5.46 16.36
C PRO A 16 14.91 4.92 15.87
N GLU A 17 15.79 4.52 16.80
CA GLU A 17 17.12 4.01 16.48
C GLU A 17 17.08 2.68 15.74
N ALA A 18 16.04 1.86 15.95
CA ALA A 18 15.85 0.63 15.17
C ALA A 18 15.67 0.94 13.67
N LEU A 19 15.08 2.10 13.32
CA LEU A 19 14.84 2.51 11.93
C LEU A 19 16.04 3.19 11.28
N ARG A 20 17.21 3.20 11.94
CA ARG A 20 18.42 3.80 11.38
C ARG A 20 18.80 3.09 10.08
N GLY A 21 18.87 3.85 8.98
CA GLY A 21 19.15 3.31 7.64
C GLY A 21 17.91 2.90 6.85
N VAL A 22 16.72 3.02 7.44
CA VAL A 22 15.47 2.98 6.68
C VAL A 22 15.24 4.35 6.03
N HIS A 23 14.96 4.33 4.74
CA HIS A 23 14.58 5.49 3.97
C HIS A 23 13.08 5.55 3.77
N PHE A 24 12.54 6.75 3.91
CA PHE A 24 11.11 7.04 4.03
C PHE A 24 10.74 8.13 3.02
N TYR A 25 9.68 7.91 2.23
CA TYR A 25 9.26 8.82 1.16
C TYR A 25 7.76 8.91 1.00
N ASP A 26 7.26 10.13 0.97
CA ASP A 26 5.91 10.44 0.52
C ASP A 26 5.90 10.62 -1.00
N VAL A 27 4.97 9.92 -1.65
CA VAL A 27 4.68 10.05 -3.08
C VAL A 27 3.25 10.51 -3.22
N HIS A 28 3.07 11.70 -3.77
CA HIS A 28 1.78 12.24 -4.15
C HIS A 28 1.96 12.97 -5.49
N LEU A 29 0.85 13.17 -6.20
CA LEU A 29 0.88 13.87 -7.48
C LEU A 29 0.56 15.34 -7.24
N GLY A 30 1.36 16.23 -7.83
CA GLY A 30 1.16 17.70 -7.79
C GLY A 30 -0.02 18.18 -8.63
N TYR A 31 -1.15 17.47 -8.59
CA TYR A 31 -2.41 17.86 -9.21
C TYR A 31 -3.44 18.02 -8.11
N TYR A 32 -4.13 19.16 -8.09
CA TYR A 32 -5.02 19.56 -7.01
C TYR A 32 -6.42 19.81 -7.54
N VAL A 33 -7.42 19.65 -6.66
CA VAL A 33 -8.82 19.98 -6.97
C VAL A 33 -8.97 21.50 -7.00
N ALA A 34 -9.35 22.07 -8.15
CA ALA A 34 -9.44 23.52 -8.32
C ALA A 34 -10.56 24.17 -7.50
N SER A 35 -11.66 23.45 -7.23
CA SER A 35 -12.79 23.95 -6.43
C SER A 35 -12.66 23.78 -4.92
N TRP A 36 -11.62 23.08 -4.43
CA TRP A 36 -11.46 22.88 -3.00
C TRP A 36 -11.00 24.15 -2.28
N PRO A 37 -11.60 24.49 -1.12
CA PRO A 37 -11.28 25.70 -0.37
C PRO A 37 -9.86 25.71 0.20
N THR A 38 -9.19 24.55 0.22
CA THR A 38 -7.80 24.36 0.65
C THR A 38 -6.95 24.02 -0.58
N PRO A 39 -6.08 24.92 -1.06
CA PRO A 39 -5.35 24.76 -2.33
C PRO A 39 -4.18 23.77 -2.29
N SER A 40 -4.25 22.72 -1.47
CA SER A 40 -3.10 21.85 -1.17
C SER A 40 -3.42 20.36 -1.04
N MET A 41 -4.67 19.94 -1.25
CA MET A 41 -4.98 18.50 -1.22
C MET A 41 -4.93 17.90 -2.63
N PRO A 42 -4.12 16.86 -2.86
CA PRO A 42 -4.00 16.22 -4.16
C PRO A 42 -5.35 15.70 -4.68
N HIS A 43 -5.50 15.60 -5.99
CA HIS A 43 -6.72 15.14 -6.64
C HIS A 43 -6.81 13.60 -6.58
N PRO A 44 -7.83 13.01 -5.92
CA PRO A 44 -7.96 11.56 -5.73
C PRO A 44 -7.97 10.76 -7.02
N GLY A 45 -8.83 11.16 -7.96
CA GLY A 45 -8.95 10.44 -9.24
C GLY A 45 -7.63 10.36 -10.02
N VAL A 46 -6.78 11.39 -9.98
CA VAL A 46 -5.53 11.38 -10.75
C VAL A 46 -4.54 10.39 -10.14
N PHE A 47 -4.49 10.31 -8.81
CA PHE A 47 -3.63 9.34 -8.13
C PHE A 47 -4.14 7.91 -8.31
N GLU A 48 -5.45 7.68 -8.14
CA GLU A 48 -6.10 6.39 -8.39
C GLU A 48 -5.78 5.84 -9.79
N ASP A 49 -5.98 6.68 -10.82
CA ASP A 49 -5.73 6.30 -12.21
C ASP A 49 -4.23 6.05 -12.46
N SER A 50 -3.35 6.72 -11.73
CA SER A 50 -1.90 6.61 -11.91
C SER A 50 -1.23 5.52 -11.08
N PHE A 51 -1.91 5.01 -10.06
CA PHE A 51 -1.36 4.04 -9.11
C PHE A 51 -0.78 2.79 -9.78
N PRO A 52 -1.42 2.16 -10.79
CA PRO A 52 -0.84 1.02 -11.50
C PRO A 52 0.54 1.30 -12.08
N TRP A 53 0.73 2.47 -12.71
CA TRP A 53 2.00 2.87 -13.32
C TRP A 53 3.05 3.24 -12.27
N ILE A 54 2.64 3.83 -11.14
CA ILE A 54 3.55 4.10 -10.02
C ILE A 54 4.09 2.77 -9.46
N VAL A 55 3.21 1.78 -9.26
CA VAL A 55 3.63 0.45 -8.78
C VAL A 55 4.56 -0.23 -9.79
N ASP A 56 4.24 -0.18 -11.07
CA ASP A 56 5.09 -0.75 -12.14
C ASP A 56 6.49 -0.11 -12.17
N ALA A 57 6.57 1.21 -12.05
CA ALA A 57 7.84 1.95 -11.97
C ALA A 57 8.68 1.58 -10.74
N LEU A 58 8.03 1.26 -9.61
CA LEU A 58 8.71 0.75 -8.42
C LEU A 58 9.21 -0.71 -8.59
N MET A 59 8.70 -1.44 -9.59
CA MET A 59 8.90 -2.87 -9.83
C MET A 59 9.58 -3.18 -11.19
N PRO A 60 10.84 -2.78 -11.44
CA PRO A 60 11.41 -2.82 -12.78
C PRO A 60 11.49 -4.22 -13.44
N HIS A 61 11.38 -5.31 -12.68
CA HIS A 61 11.55 -6.68 -13.21
C HIS A 61 10.61 -7.74 -12.61
N PHE A 62 9.57 -7.37 -11.85
CA PHE A 62 8.77 -8.33 -11.08
C PHE A 62 7.34 -8.42 -11.59
N GLY A 63 6.88 -9.65 -11.86
CA GLY A 63 5.52 -9.89 -12.32
C GLY A 63 4.48 -9.90 -11.20
N THR A 64 4.87 -9.73 -9.93
CA THR A 64 3.96 -9.92 -8.79
C THR A 64 4.32 -9.00 -7.63
N VAL A 65 3.30 -8.37 -7.05
CA VAL A 65 3.37 -7.60 -5.80
C VAL A 65 2.65 -8.38 -4.72
N THR A 66 3.18 -8.40 -3.50
CA THR A 66 2.43 -8.95 -2.36
C THR A 66 1.62 -7.81 -1.75
N LEU A 67 0.31 -7.97 -1.64
CA LEU A 67 -0.60 -6.99 -1.08
C LEU A 67 -1.13 -7.45 0.27
N PHE A 68 -1.23 -6.53 1.20
CA PHE A 68 -1.97 -6.68 2.45
C PHE A 68 -3.22 -5.81 2.36
N VAL A 69 -4.38 -6.41 2.59
CA VAL A 69 -5.66 -5.72 2.58
C VAL A 69 -6.37 -5.97 3.90
N LYS A 70 -6.89 -4.89 4.46
CA LYS A 70 -7.69 -4.95 5.68
C LYS A 70 -8.86 -3.97 5.62
N GLY A 71 -10.07 -4.47 5.77
CA GLY A 71 -11.25 -3.63 6.02
C GLY A 71 -11.26 -3.08 7.44
N ILE A 72 -11.75 -1.85 7.60
CA ILE A 72 -12.09 -1.31 8.92
C ILE A 72 -13.30 -2.07 9.51
N ASP A 73 -14.20 -2.55 8.65
CA ASP A 73 -15.28 -3.50 8.97
C ASP A 73 -15.60 -4.43 7.76
N SER A 74 -16.57 -5.35 7.95
CA SER A 74 -16.95 -6.36 6.94
C SER A 74 -17.80 -5.81 5.80
N GLU A 75 -18.39 -4.62 5.95
CA GLU A 75 -19.19 -3.99 4.90
C GLU A 75 -18.29 -3.42 3.81
N TRP A 76 -17.10 -2.95 4.18
CA TRP A 76 -16.12 -2.38 3.25
C TRP A 76 -15.19 -3.42 2.61
N PHE A 77 -14.94 -4.53 3.31
CA PHE A 77 -14.17 -5.63 2.75
C PHE A 77 -14.63 -6.99 3.29
N ASP A 78 -15.33 -7.75 2.45
CA ASP A 78 -15.66 -9.15 2.73
C ASP A 78 -14.51 -10.06 2.27
N GLU A 79 -13.58 -10.33 3.18
CA GLU A 79 -12.44 -11.23 2.97
C GLU A 79 -12.90 -12.61 2.45
N SER A 80 -13.98 -13.16 2.99
CA SER A 80 -14.48 -14.48 2.63
C SER A 80 -15.03 -14.52 1.20
N ASN A 81 -15.78 -13.49 0.81
CA ASN A 81 -16.26 -13.35 -0.55
C ASN A 81 -15.10 -13.15 -1.54
N PHE A 82 -14.14 -12.29 -1.20
CA PHE A 82 -12.97 -12.03 -2.05
C PHE A 82 -12.13 -13.31 -2.28
N LEU A 83 -11.90 -14.09 -1.24
CA LEU A 83 -11.23 -15.39 -1.35
C LEU A 83 -11.97 -16.34 -2.30
N ARG A 84 -13.28 -16.50 -2.13
CA ARG A 84 -14.09 -17.47 -2.88
C ARG A 84 -14.33 -17.07 -4.33
N SER A 85 -14.44 -15.77 -4.61
CA SER A 85 -14.78 -15.25 -5.93
C SER A 85 -13.55 -14.87 -6.76
N VAL A 86 -12.42 -14.55 -6.13
CA VAL A 86 -11.22 -14.02 -6.82
C VAL A 86 -9.99 -14.88 -6.56
N LEU A 87 -9.50 -14.96 -5.33
CA LEU A 87 -8.18 -15.55 -5.06
C LEU A 87 -8.14 -17.07 -5.32
N VAL A 88 -9.13 -17.82 -4.81
CA VAL A 88 -9.20 -19.28 -4.96
C VAL A 88 -9.45 -19.70 -6.42
N PRO A 89 -10.45 -19.14 -7.16
CA PRO A 89 -10.65 -19.49 -8.56
C PRO A 89 -9.43 -19.22 -9.44
N ARG A 90 -8.69 -18.15 -9.15
CA ARG A 90 -7.49 -17.76 -9.88
C ARG A 90 -6.22 -18.48 -9.43
N ARG A 91 -6.28 -19.29 -8.37
CA ARG A 91 -5.15 -20.01 -7.77
C ARG A 91 -3.99 -19.09 -7.37
N LEU A 92 -4.32 -17.91 -6.84
CA LEU A 92 -3.33 -16.98 -6.33
C LEU A 92 -2.88 -17.41 -4.93
N ASN A 93 -1.61 -17.18 -4.60
CA ASN A 93 -1.08 -17.50 -3.28
C ASN A 93 -1.56 -16.45 -2.28
N TYR A 94 -2.01 -16.89 -1.11
CA TYR A 94 -2.44 -16.02 -0.04
C TYR A 94 -2.22 -16.66 1.32
N ILE A 95 -2.23 -15.84 2.36
CA ILE A 95 -2.22 -16.23 3.76
C ILE A 95 -3.25 -15.40 4.53
N LEU A 96 -3.83 -16.01 5.55
CA LEU A 96 -4.73 -15.34 6.49
C LEU A 96 -3.99 -15.16 7.81
N LEU A 97 -3.76 -13.90 8.18
CA LEU A 97 -3.08 -13.57 9.43
C LEU A 97 -4.12 -13.29 10.52
N ALA A 98 -4.22 -14.24 11.44
CA ALA A 98 -5.11 -14.14 12.60
C ALA A 98 -4.75 -12.90 13.46
N PRO A 99 -5.75 -12.14 13.94
CA PRO A 99 -5.51 -11.00 14.82
C PRO A 99 -4.77 -11.41 16.10
N ARG A 100 -3.77 -10.61 16.48
CA ARG A 100 -3.07 -10.80 17.76
C ARG A 100 -3.93 -10.30 18.91
N GLY A 101 -4.53 -11.24 19.64
CA GLY A 101 -5.15 -10.97 20.95
C GLY A 101 -6.67 -11.00 21.00
N SER A 102 -7.37 -11.69 20.09
CA SER A 102 -8.78 -12.03 20.36
C SER A 102 -8.85 -13.15 21.41
N SER A 103 -8.93 -12.73 22.68
CA SER A 103 -9.58 -13.55 23.70
C SER A 103 -11.02 -13.76 23.23
N SER A 104 -11.29 -14.95 22.69
CA SER A 104 -12.61 -15.37 22.27
C SER A 104 -13.58 -15.29 23.45
N ASP A 105 -14.48 -14.30 23.46
CA ASP A 105 -15.69 -14.35 24.29
C ASP A 105 -16.87 -13.53 23.75
N SER A 106 -16.73 -12.83 22.62
CA SER A 106 -17.85 -12.16 21.95
C SER A 106 -18.33 -12.97 20.74
N GLY A 107 -19.36 -13.79 20.95
CA GLY A 107 -20.00 -14.67 19.98
C GLY A 107 -20.78 -14.01 18.83
N SER A 108 -20.36 -12.85 18.33
CA SER A 108 -20.94 -12.28 17.10
C SER A 108 -20.03 -11.20 16.51
N GLY A 109 -19.29 -11.55 15.47
CA GLY A 109 -18.45 -10.63 14.71
C GLY A 109 -17.26 -11.39 14.17
N LEU A 110 -17.21 -11.61 12.86
CA LEU A 110 -16.03 -12.13 12.19
C LEU A 110 -14.86 -11.21 12.57
N ASP A 111 -13.91 -11.76 13.31
CA ASP A 111 -12.63 -11.13 13.61
C ASP A 111 -11.93 -10.98 12.25
N LEU A 112 -12.10 -9.81 11.60
CA LEU A 112 -11.69 -9.60 10.21
C LEU A 112 -10.21 -9.92 10.08
N GLY A 113 -9.93 -10.95 9.28
CA GLY A 113 -8.59 -11.41 9.02
C GLY A 113 -7.77 -10.31 8.36
N ASN A 114 -6.46 -10.34 8.60
CA ASN A 114 -5.55 -9.52 7.82
C ASN A 114 -5.12 -10.39 6.63
N LEU A 115 -5.68 -10.11 5.46
CA LEU A 115 -5.44 -10.89 4.24
C LEU A 115 -4.15 -10.40 3.58
N VAL A 116 -3.25 -11.33 3.27
CA VAL A 116 -2.05 -11.05 2.48
C VAL A 116 -2.00 -11.99 1.28
N PHE A 117 -1.79 -11.46 0.08
CA PHE A 117 -1.83 -12.24 -1.16
C PHE A 117 -0.87 -11.72 -2.22
N GLU A 118 -0.44 -12.61 -3.10
CA GLU A 118 0.36 -12.28 -4.28
C GLU A 118 -0.57 -11.86 -5.44
N TRP A 119 -0.30 -10.71 -6.05
CA TRP A 119 -1.10 -10.14 -7.14
C TRP A 119 -0.24 -9.82 -8.37
N PRO A 120 -0.69 -10.16 -9.60
CA PRO A 120 0.03 -9.80 -10.82
C PRO A 120 0.14 -8.28 -11.00
N ALA A 121 1.35 -7.77 -11.23
CA ALA A 121 1.60 -6.33 -11.38
C ALA A 121 0.87 -5.72 -12.59
N ASN A 122 0.68 -6.50 -13.66
CA ASN A 122 -0.05 -6.09 -14.85
C ASN A 122 -1.58 -6.05 -14.67
N GLU A 123 -2.09 -6.35 -13.47
CA GLU A 123 -3.52 -6.34 -13.15
C GLU A 123 -3.86 -5.40 -11.99
N MET A 124 -3.02 -4.40 -11.73
CA MET A 124 -3.24 -3.44 -10.64
C MET A 124 -4.51 -2.59 -10.82
N ASP A 125 -5.03 -2.44 -12.05
CA ASP A 125 -6.33 -1.79 -12.29
C ASP A 125 -7.47 -2.45 -11.50
N TYR A 126 -7.40 -3.77 -11.28
CA TYR A 126 -8.38 -4.48 -10.47
C TYR A 126 -8.30 -4.05 -9.00
N VAL A 127 -7.08 -3.90 -8.47
CA VAL A 127 -6.83 -3.46 -7.10
C VAL A 127 -7.37 -2.05 -6.89
N VAL A 128 -7.14 -1.13 -7.85
CA VAL A 128 -7.72 0.22 -7.81
C VAL A 128 -9.25 0.14 -7.72
N ARG A 129 -9.89 -0.55 -8.68
CA ARG A 129 -11.35 -0.62 -8.74
C ARG A 129 -12.00 -1.24 -7.51
N GLU A 130 -11.35 -2.19 -6.84
CA GLU A 130 -11.92 -2.85 -5.66
C GLU A 130 -11.59 -2.13 -4.35
N PHE A 131 -10.37 -1.62 -4.18
CA PHE A 131 -9.89 -1.18 -2.87
C PHE A 131 -9.76 0.33 -2.70
N PHE A 132 -9.83 1.13 -3.77
CA PHE A 132 -9.80 2.60 -3.67
C PHE A 132 -11.20 3.23 -3.52
N ARG A 133 -12.25 2.43 -3.27
CA ARG A 133 -13.63 2.93 -3.16
C ARG A 133 -13.91 3.79 -1.92
N GLY A 134 -12.94 3.99 -1.03
CA GLY A 134 -13.04 4.88 0.12
C GLY A 134 -11.98 4.61 1.19
N PRO A 135 -11.93 5.45 2.25
CA PRO A 135 -10.92 5.40 3.31
C PRO A 135 -11.04 4.20 4.25
N SER A 136 -11.97 3.28 3.96
CA SER A 136 -12.38 2.19 4.84
C SER A 136 -11.58 0.90 4.62
N VAL A 137 -10.60 0.93 3.73
CA VAL A 137 -9.69 -0.18 3.45
C VAL A 137 -8.26 0.29 3.63
N VAL A 138 -7.48 -0.46 4.40
CA VAL A 138 -6.03 -0.28 4.47
C VAL A 138 -5.39 -1.20 3.44
N LEU A 139 -4.61 -0.59 2.55
CA LEU A 139 -3.85 -1.25 1.50
C LEU A 139 -2.36 -0.99 1.71
N GLU A 140 -1.63 -2.07 1.99
CA GLU A 140 -0.16 -2.07 1.95
C GLU A 140 0.30 -2.97 0.79
N GLY A 141 1.48 -2.67 0.25
CA GLY A 141 2.12 -3.54 -0.73
C GLY A 141 3.60 -3.73 -0.45
N TYR A 142 4.10 -4.89 -0.83
CA TYR A 142 5.46 -5.31 -0.63
C TYR A 142 6.04 -5.79 -1.96
N ILE A 143 7.05 -5.07 -2.44
CA ILE A 143 7.75 -5.34 -3.67
C ILE A 143 9.03 -6.08 -3.32
N SER A 144 9.16 -7.31 -3.79
CA SER A 144 10.31 -8.17 -3.52
C SER A 144 10.69 -9.01 -4.74
N GLU A 145 11.97 -9.34 -4.90
CA GLU A 145 12.41 -10.23 -5.97
C GLU A 145 11.99 -11.68 -5.75
N ALA A 146 12.02 -12.10 -4.49
CA ALA A 146 11.58 -13.42 -4.05
C ALA A 146 10.14 -13.36 -3.52
N ARG A 147 9.49 -14.52 -3.46
CA ARG A 147 8.18 -14.65 -2.81
C ARG A 147 8.30 -14.31 -1.33
N SER A 148 7.48 -13.37 -0.85
CA SER A 148 7.59 -12.79 0.49
C SER A 148 6.49 -13.24 1.46
N LEU A 149 5.46 -13.96 1.02
CA LEU A 149 4.32 -14.36 1.87
C LEU A 149 4.73 -15.07 3.17
N GLY A 150 5.54 -16.13 3.08
CA GLY A 150 5.98 -16.87 4.26
C GLY A 150 6.76 -15.99 5.24
N ARG A 151 7.64 -15.13 4.70
CA ARG A 151 8.42 -14.20 5.50
C ARG A 151 7.56 -13.13 6.17
N ILE A 152 6.58 -12.57 5.46
CA ILE A 152 5.60 -11.63 6.02
C ILE A 152 4.86 -12.30 7.18
N ALA A 153 4.42 -13.56 7.02
CA ALA A 153 3.80 -14.32 8.10
C ALA A 153 4.72 -14.45 9.32
N ASP A 154 5.97 -14.85 9.10
CA ASP A 154 6.95 -15.04 10.18
C ASP A 154 7.18 -13.74 10.95
N VAL A 155 7.41 -12.62 10.26
CA VAL A 155 7.63 -11.31 10.89
C VAL A 155 6.36 -10.82 11.60
N TYR A 156 5.17 -11.08 11.04
CA TYR A 156 3.90 -10.75 11.69
C TYR A 156 3.80 -11.38 13.08
N TYR A 157 4.21 -12.63 13.22
CA TYR A 157 4.15 -13.41 14.46
C TYR A 157 5.37 -13.27 15.39
N GLN A 158 6.34 -12.42 15.10
CA GLN A 158 7.45 -12.11 16.03
C GLN A 158 7.02 -11.23 17.21
N ALA A 159 7.52 -11.52 18.41
CA ALA A 159 7.25 -10.75 19.63
C ALA A 159 8.24 -9.58 19.81
N THR A 160 8.36 -8.76 18.77
CA THR A 160 9.29 -7.62 18.65
C THR A 160 8.54 -6.30 18.57
N THR A 161 9.26 -5.17 18.63
CA THR A 161 8.63 -3.86 18.44
C THR A 161 8.17 -3.67 16.98
N PRO A 162 7.21 -2.78 16.70
CA PRO A 162 6.82 -2.46 15.33
C PRO A 162 8.01 -2.04 14.45
N GLU A 163 8.93 -1.25 15.00
CA GLU A 163 10.13 -0.76 14.30
C GLU A 163 11.05 -1.91 13.88
N GLU A 164 11.31 -2.85 14.78
CA GLU A 164 12.13 -4.03 14.50
C GLU A 164 11.49 -4.91 13.41
N LYS A 165 10.16 -4.99 13.36
CA LYS A 165 9.45 -5.73 12.31
C LYS A 165 9.56 -5.07 10.94
N ILE A 166 9.50 -3.75 10.88
CA ILE A 166 9.70 -3.01 9.62
C ILE A 166 11.08 -3.33 9.06
N VAL A 167 12.12 -3.22 9.89
CA VAL A 167 13.49 -3.55 9.48
C VAL A 167 13.59 -5.01 9.05
N ALA A 168 13.04 -5.93 9.85
CA ALA A 168 13.05 -7.35 9.53
C ALA A 168 12.33 -7.68 8.22
N LEU A 169 11.27 -6.95 7.87
CA LEU A 169 10.55 -7.09 6.60
C LEU A 169 11.35 -6.48 5.44
N LEU A 170 11.88 -5.25 5.62
CA LEU A 170 12.66 -4.54 4.61
C LEU A 170 13.99 -5.22 4.27
N HIS A 171 14.49 -6.13 5.11
CA HIS A 171 15.60 -7.00 4.74
C HIS A 171 15.29 -7.99 3.62
N ASP A 172 14.01 -8.33 3.43
CA ASP A 172 13.56 -9.34 2.48
C ASP A 172 12.75 -8.75 1.31
N ILE A 173 12.36 -7.47 1.41
CA ILE A 173 11.64 -6.75 0.37
C ILE A 173 12.44 -5.52 -0.11
N ASN A 174 12.30 -5.16 -1.37
CA ASN A 174 12.97 -3.99 -1.93
C ASN A 174 12.28 -2.69 -1.48
N VAL A 175 10.95 -2.68 -1.52
CA VAL A 175 10.11 -1.53 -1.16
C VAL A 175 8.85 -2.04 -0.47
N GLY A 176 8.53 -1.47 0.70
CA GLY A 176 7.20 -1.54 1.28
C GLY A 176 6.46 -0.24 1.04
N PHE A 177 5.15 -0.30 0.78
CA PHE A 177 4.33 0.89 0.64
C PHE A 177 3.00 0.76 1.36
N GLN A 178 2.40 1.91 1.69
CA GLN A 178 1.05 2.02 2.19
C GLN A 178 0.33 3.13 1.43
N VAL A 179 -0.88 2.85 0.95
CA VAL A 179 -1.75 3.87 0.38
C VAL A 179 -2.28 4.76 1.51
N TRP A 180 -2.24 6.08 1.32
CA TRP A 180 -2.78 7.01 2.28
C TRP A 180 -4.27 6.75 2.53
N PRO A 181 -4.80 7.02 3.74
CA PRO A 181 -6.20 6.78 4.05
C PRO A 181 -7.18 7.49 3.09
N ASP A 182 -6.80 8.62 2.53
CA ASP A 182 -7.61 9.38 1.59
C ASP A 182 -7.44 8.94 0.12
N GLY A 183 -6.60 7.93 -0.15
CA GLY A 183 -6.35 7.42 -1.49
C GLY A 183 -5.55 8.36 -2.40
N ASN A 184 -4.91 9.40 -1.85
CA ASN A 184 -4.27 10.47 -2.64
C ASN A 184 -2.75 10.38 -2.75
N GLY A 185 -2.15 9.34 -2.16
CA GLY A 185 -0.71 9.22 -2.03
C GLY A 185 -0.27 7.84 -1.61
N LEU A 186 1.01 7.56 -1.79
CA LEU A 186 1.71 6.46 -1.17
C LEU A 186 2.69 6.99 -0.17
N PHE A 187 2.84 6.23 0.89
CA PHE A 187 4.06 6.22 1.62
C PHE A 187 4.95 5.03 1.24
N LEU A 188 6.26 5.25 1.10
CA LEU A 188 7.26 4.23 0.77
C LEU A 188 8.33 4.10 1.86
N ALA A 189 8.67 2.86 2.21
CA ALA A 189 9.81 2.51 3.05
C ALA A 189 10.76 1.56 2.32
N SER A 190 12.06 1.78 2.49
CA SER A 190 13.10 0.95 1.87
C SER A 190 14.42 1.08 2.62
N ILE A 191 15.19 -0.02 2.72
CA ILE A 191 16.59 0.02 3.19
C ILE A 191 17.59 -0.08 2.03
N SER A 192 17.13 -0.41 0.81
CA SER A 192 17.98 -0.74 -0.34
C SER A 192 18.03 0.36 -1.41
N LEU A 193 16.95 1.13 -1.49
CA LEU A 193 16.79 2.30 -2.35
C LEU A 193 16.74 3.55 -1.49
N ASP A 194 17.73 4.42 -1.70
CA ASP A 194 17.73 5.78 -1.17
C ASP A 194 16.79 6.70 -1.99
N SER A 195 16.73 7.97 -1.58
CA SER A 195 15.88 9.01 -2.18
C SER A 195 16.18 9.21 -3.65
N THR A 196 17.44 9.12 -4.03
CA THR A 196 17.90 9.41 -5.38
C THR A 196 17.46 8.28 -6.30
N ARG A 197 17.65 7.03 -5.88
CA ARG A 197 17.25 5.85 -6.65
C ARG A 197 15.74 5.72 -6.77
N LEU A 198 14.99 6.02 -5.70
CA LEU A 198 13.52 6.04 -5.77
C LEU A 198 13.01 7.14 -6.69
N ARG A 199 13.58 8.35 -6.62
CA ARG A 199 13.26 9.42 -7.57
C ARG A 199 13.60 9.03 -8.99
N GLN A 200 14.74 8.39 -9.24
CA GLN A 200 15.09 7.93 -10.59
C GLN A 200 14.10 6.91 -11.16
N ARG A 201 13.45 6.10 -10.31
CA ARG A 201 12.38 5.19 -10.75
C ARG A 201 11.08 5.92 -11.03
N LEU A 202 10.75 6.95 -10.24
CA LEU A 202 9.49 7.68 -10.33
C LEU A 202 9.54 8.89 -11.29
N VAL A 203 10.73 9.38 -11.66
CA VAL A 203 10.95 10.42 -12.66
C VAL A 203 11.22 9.73 -14.00
N ASP A 204 10.19 9.07 -14.50
CA ASP A 204 10.19 8.42 -15.81
C ASP A 204 9.33 9.27 -16.78
N PRO A 205 9.86 9.69 -17.95
CA PRO A 205 9.11 10.52 -18.89
C PRO A 205 7.83 9.88 -19.42
N GLU A 206 7.78 8.55 -19.51
CA GLU A 206 6.57 7.83 -19.89
C GLU A 206 5.55 7.85 -18.75
N LEU A 207 5.98 7.65 -17.51
CA LEU A 207 5.13 7.81 -16.31
C LEU A 207 4.58 9.24 -16.21
N GLU A 208 5.41 10.27 -16.40
CA GLU A 208 4.96 11.67 -16.43
C GLU A 208 3.90 11.91 -17.51
N ARG A 209 4.08 11.33 -18.70
CA ARG A 209 3.12 11.44 -19.81
C ARG A 209 1.79 10.74 -19.48
N LEU A 210 1.84 9.58 -18.84
CA LEU A 210 0.64 8.83 -18.43
C LEU A 210 -0.13 9.58 -17.34
N ILE A 211 0.58 10.12 -16.34
CA ILE A 211 0.00 10.97 -15.30
C ILE A 211 -0.65 12.23 -15.91
N ALA A 212 0.03 12.90 -16.84
CA ALA A 212 -0.51 14.08 -17.52
C ALA A 212 -1.77 13.74 -18.34
N ALA A 213 -1.83 12.56 -18.93
CA ALA A 213 -3.01 12.08 -19.64
C ALA A 213 -4.19 11.82 -18.67
N ALA A 214 -3.94 11.20 -17.53
CA ALA A 214 -4.95 11.02 -16.48
C ALA A 214 -5.48 12.36 -15.97
N ALA A 215 -4.58 13.31 -15.68
CA ALA A 215 -4.94 14.65 -15.25
C ALA A 215 -5.78 15.42 -16.30
N SER A 216 -5.50 15.21 -17.59
CA SER A 216 -6.28 15.83 -18.69
C SER A 216 -7.68 15.25 -18.84
N GLY A 217 -7.88 14.00 -18.43
CA GLY A 217 -9.19 13.33 -18.41
C GLY A 217 -10.04 13.65 -17.18
N ALA A 218 -9.42 14.13 -16.11
CA ALA A 218 -10.09 14.47 -14.86
C ALA A 218 -10.73 15.87 -14.90
N THR A 219 -11.93 15.97 -14.32
CA THR A 219 -12.64 17.25 -14.18
C THR A 219 -12.08 18.04 -13.00
N ASP A 220 -12.00 19.37 -13.11
CA ASP A 220 -11.66 20.27 -12.00
C ASP A 220 -10.23 20.10 -11.44
N VAL A 221 -9.27 19.83 -12.32
CA VAL A 221 -7.84 19.69 -11.98
C VAL A 221 -7.08 20.99 -12.20
N LYS A 222 -6.18 21.32 -11.27
CA LYS A 222 -5.14 22.35 -11.42
C LYS A 222 -3.77 21.79 -11.06
N PRO A 223 -2.74 21.94 -11.91
CA PRO A 223 -1.38 21.55 -11.55
C PRO A 223 -0.81 22.43 -10.44
N GLU A 224 0.15 21.91 -9.70
CA GLU A 224 0.98 22.70 -8.78
C GLU A 224 1.60 23.88 -9.55
N GLY A 225 1.49 25.08 -8.99
CA GLY A 225 2.15 26.26 -9.55
C GLY A 225 3.67 26.21 -9.29
N PRO A 226 4.49 26.88 -10.12
CA PRO A 226 5.91 27.08 -9.83
C PRO A 226 6.13 27.96 -8.59
#